data_AF-A0A3P2A061-F1
#
_entry.id   AF-A0A3P2A061-F1
#
_cell.length_a   1.000
_cell.length_b   1.000
_cell.length_c   1.000
_cell.angle_alpha   90.00
_cell.angle_beta   90.00
_cell.angle_gamma   90.00
#
_symmetry.space_group_name_H-M   'P 1'
#
loop_
_entity.id
_entity.type
_entity.pdbx_description
1 polymer ?
#
loop_
_entity_poly.entity_id
_entity_poly.type
_entity_poly.pdbx_seq_one_letter_code
_entity_poly.pdbx_strand_id
1 'polypeptide(L)'
;MTAATFDTLGYFEKLKAAGVPEEQAKVQAAAFREFTVIQEENARKELATKVDVVQAEMRLAEKIEANKHEVLKWVIGTMVAQTALIVAVMAFLK
;
A
#
# COMPACT_ATOMS: atom_id res chain seq x y z
N MET A 1 -0.15 4.31 -14.72
CA MET A 1 -1.38 4.24 -15.53
C MET A 1 -1.61 5.64 -16.10
N THR A 2 -1.74 5.76 -17.41
CA THR A 2 -2.27 6.97 -18.02
C THR A 2 -3.78 6.89 -17.82
N ALA A 3 -4.35 7.74 -16.96
CA ALA A 3 -5.79 7.84 -16.82
C ALA A 3 -6.34 8.40 -18.14
N ALA A 4 -7.23 7.67 -18.79
CA ALA A 4 -7.92 8.16 -19.98
C ALA A 4 -8.89 9.27 -19.54
N THR A 5 -8.60 10.51 -19.90
CA THR A 5 -9.45 11.65 -19.56
C THR A 5 -10.81 11.54 -20.24
N PHE A 6 -11.89 11.74 -19.48
CA PHE A 6 -13.24 11.74 -20.03
C PHE A 6 -13.46 12.93 -20.98
N ASP A 7 -13.72 12.63 -22.26
CA ASP A 7 -14.02 13.63 -23.28
C ASP A 7 -15.46 14.15 -23.12
N THR A 8 -15.58 15.23 -22.35
CA THR A 8 -16.86 15.86 -22.04
C THR A 8 -17.53 16.44 -23.29
N LEU A 9 -16.75 16.96 -24.24
CA LEU A 9 -17.29 17.59 -25.45
C LEU A 9 -17.79 16.53 -26.43
N GLY A 10 -16.99 15.51 -26.72
CA GLY A 10 -17.42 14.41 -27.58
C GLY A 10 -18.62 13.64 -27.00
N TYR A 11 -18.73 13.56 -25.68
CA TYR A 11 -19.93 13.00 -25.02
C TYR A 11 -21.17 13.89 -25.22
N PHE A 12 -21.03 15.21 -25.02
CA PHE A 12 -22.11 16.17 -25.28
C PHE A 12 -22.59 16.12 -26.73
N GLU A 13 -21.68 16.10 -27.70
CA GLU A 13 -22.00 16.03 -29.13
C GLU A 13 -22.79 14.75 -29.47
N LYS A 14 -22.42 13.61 -28.88
CA LYS A 14 -23.17 12.35 -29.04
C LYS A 14 -24.58 12.44 -28.47
N LEU A 15 -24.76 13.07 -27.31
CA LEU A 15 -26.09 13.30 -26.73
C LEU A 15 -26.95 14.18 -27.63
N LYS A 16 -26.37 15.27 -28.15
CA LYS A 16 -27.04 16.15 -29.12
C LYS A 16 -27.44 15.42 -30.39
N ALA A 17 -26.55 14.59 -30.95
CA ALA A 17 -26.82 13.77 -32.13
C ALA A 17 -27.92 12.71 -31.88
N ALA A 18 -28.05 12.24 -30.64
CA ALA A 18 -29.13 11.34 -30.20
C ALA A 18 -30.47 12.05 -29.92
N GLY A 19 -30.56 13.37 -30.11
CA GLY A 19 -31.78 14.15 -29.92
C GLY A 19 -32.01 14.62 -28.47
N VAL A 20 -31.01 14.51 -27.59
CA VAL A 20 -31.09 15.04 -26.22
C VAL A 20 -31.14 16.57 -26.27
N PRO A 21 -32.08 17.22 -25.55
CA PRO A 21 -32.12 18.68 -25.42
C PRO A 21 -30.79 19.24 -24.92
N GLU A 22 -30.39 20.42 -25.40
CA GLU A 22 -29.09 21.00 -25.10
C GLU A 22 -28.80 21.14 -23.61
N GLU A 23 -29.76 21.68 -22.86
CA GLU A 23 -29.65 21.85 -21.41
C GLU A 23 -29.47 20.50 -20.71
N GLN A 24 -30.19 19.45 -21.14
CA GLN A 24 -30.04 18.12 -20.57
C GLN A 24 -28.69 17.50 -20.93
N ALA A 25 -28.25 17.64 -22.18
CA ALA A 25 -26.96 17.13 -22.63
C ALA A 25 -25.81 17.79 -21.87
N LYS A 26 -25.90 19.11 -21.64
CA LYS A 26 -24.92 19.88 -20.88
C LYS A 26 -24.86 19.46 -19.42
N VAL A 27 -26.01 19.29 -18.77
CA VAL A 27 -26.08 18.81 -17.38
C VAL A 27 -25.52 17.39 -17.26
N GLN A 28 -25.87 16.48 -18.16
CA GLN A 28 -25.34 15.11 -18.15
C GLN A 28 -23.83 15.08 -18.34
N ALA A 29 -23.31 15.82 -19.32
CA ALA A 29 -21.88 15.87 -19.59
C ALA A 29 -21.10 16.47 -18.41
N ALA A 30 -21.62 17.52 -17.79
CA ALA A 30 -21.03 18.12 -16.59
C ALA A 30 -21.04 17.16 -15.40
N ALA A 31 -22.18 16.51 -15.12
CA ALA A 31 -22.30 15.58 -14.00
C ALA A 31 -21.38 14.35 -14.17
N PHE A 32 -21.27 13.81 -15.39
CA PHE A 32 -20.35 12.71 -15.66
C PHE A 32 -18.89 13.12 -15.52
N ARG A 33 -18.52 14.32 -15.99
CA ARG A 33 -17.19 14.87 -15.79
C ARG A 33 -16.84 14.97 -14.30
N GLU A 34 -17.74 15.52 -13.50
CA GLU A 34 -17.55 15.63 -12.05
C GLU A 34 -17.38 14.25 -11.38
N PHE A 35 -18.25 13.29 -11.73
CA PHE A 35 -18.13 11.91 -11.25
C PHE A 35 -16.78 11.28 -11.62
N THR A 36 -16.29 11.48 -12.84
CA THR A 36 -14.98 10.94 -13.26
C THR A 36 -13.81 11.55 -12.49
N VAL A 37 -13.86 12.84 -12.15
CA VAL A 37 -12.84 13.49 -11.33
C VAL A 37 -12.81 12.90 -9.92
N ILE A 38 -13.98 12.70 -9.30
CA ILE A 38 -14.09 12.08 -7.97
C ILE A 38 -13.55 10.65 -8.00
N GLN A 39 -13.90 9.87 -9.02
CA GLN A 39 -13.39 8.50 -9.20
C GLN A 39 -11.87 8.47 -9.37
N GLU A 40 -11.30 9.37 -10.17
CA GLU A 40 -9.84 9.46 -10.31
C GLU A 40 -9.14 9.84 -9.01
N GLU A 41 -9.72 10.77 -8.23
CA GLU A 41 -9.17 11.16 -6.93
C GLU A 41 -9.22 10.00 -5.94
N ASN A 42 -10.33 9.26 -5.89
CA ASN A 42 -10.47 8.09 -5.03
C ASN A 42 -9.51 6.97 -5.45
N ALA A 43 -9.39 6.69 -6.75
CA ALA A 43 -8.42 5.73 -7.26
C ALA A 43 -6.98 6.14 -6.88
N ARG A 44 -6.63 7.44 -6.96
CA ARG A 44 -5.31 7.93 -6.51
C ARG A 44 -5.09 7.76 -5.00
N LYS A 45 -6.14 7.84 -4.18
CA LYS A 45 -6.05 7.62 -2.73
C LYS A 45 -5.93 6.14 -2.36
N GLU A 46 -6.60 5.26 -3.10
CA GLU A 46 -6.59 3.80 -2.83
C GLU A 46 -5.37 3.09 -3.42
N LEU A 47 -4.78 3.61 -4.49
CA LEU A 47 -3.54 3.07 -5.01
C LEU A 47 -2.36 3.49 -4.13
N ALA A 48 -1.81 2.54 -3.37
CA ALA A 48 -0.46 2.67 -2.83
C ALA A 48 0.49 3.01 -3.98
N THR A 49 1.17 4.15 -3.86
CA THR A 49 2.14 4.55 -4.87
C THR A 49 3.33 3.61 -4.83
N LYS A 50 4.09 3.52 -5.93
CA LYS A 50 5.35 2.77 -5.93
C LYS A 50 6.29 3.21 -4.79
N VAL A 51 6.22 4.49 -4.40
CA VAL A 51 6.99 5.04 -3.29
C VAL A 51 6.54 4.45 -1.95
N ASP A 52 5.23 4.32 -1.73
CA ASP A 52 4.69 3.73 -0.48
C ASP A 52 5.11 2.27 -0.32
N VAL A 53 5.11 1.50 -1.43
CA VAL A 53 5.57 0.11 -1.43
C VAL A 53 7.06 0.03 -1.11
N VAL A 54 7.89 0.82 -1.79
CA VAL A 54 9.35 0.85 -1.53
C VAL A 54 9.64 1.29 -0.09
N GLN A 55 8.90 2.26 0.44
CA GLN A 55 9.04 2.70 1.82
C GLN A 55 8.65 1.60 2.82
N ALA A 56 7.57 0.86 2.54
CA ALA A 56 7.17 -0.29 3.35
C ALA A 56 8.23 -1.40 3.31
N GLU A 57 8.80 -1.70 2.13
CA GLU A 57 9.89 -2.68 1.97
C GLU A 57 11.14 -2.27 2.75
N MET A 58 11.58 -1.01 2.66
CA MET A 58 12.72 -0.50 3.44
C MET A 58 12.48 -0.62 4.94
N ARG A 59 11.29 -0.24 5.42
CA ARG A 59 10.93 -0.34 6.84
C ARG A 59 10.87 -1.79 7.31
N LEU A 60 10.42 -2.72 6.45
CA LEU A 60 10.45 -4.15 6.76
C LEU A 60 11.88 -4.69 6.81
N ALA A 61 12.74 -4.30 5.87
CA ALA A 61 14.15 -4.69 5.87
C ALA A 61 14.87 -4.23 7.14
N GLU A 62 14.65 -2.99 7.57
CA GLU A 62 15.21 -2.45 8.82
C GLU A 62 14.75 -3.25 10.04
N LYS A 63 13.44 -3.54 10.15
CA LYS A 63 12.89 -4.35 11.25
C LYS A 63 13.44 -5.77 11.27
N ILE A 64 13.59 -6.39 10.10
CA ILE A 64 14.17 -7.72 9.98
C ILE A 64 15.61 -7.69 10.49
N GLU A 65 16.39 -6.70 10.09
CA GLU A 65 17.79 -6.59 10.50
C GLU A 65 17.92 -6.33 12.00
N ALA A 66 17.09 -5.46 12.58
CA ALA A 66 17.03 -5.24 14.02
C ALA A 66 16.67 -6.54 14.78
N ASN A 67 15.64 -7.26 14.32
CA ASN A 67 15.22 -8.50 14.95
C ASN A 67 16.28 -9.60 14.88
N LYS A 68 17.04 -9.71 13.78
CA LYS A 68 18.15 -10.69 13.69
C LYS A 68 19.18 -10.50 14.80
N HIS A 69 19.56 -9.26 15.09
CA HIS A 69 20.53 -8.95 16.13
C HIS A 69 20.00 -9.30 17.52
N GLU A 70 18.74 -8.95 17.79
CA GLU A 70 18.09 -9.29 19.07
C GLU A 70 17.95 -10.80 19.26
N VAL A 71 17.48 -11.51 18.23
CA VAL A 71 17.38 -12.98 18.26
C VAL A 71 18.75 -13.61 18.48
N LEU A 72 19.78 -13.17 17.75
CA LEU A 72 21.13 -13.70 17.90
C LEU A 72 21.68 -13.48 19.31
N LYS A 73 21.49 -12.29 19.88
CA LYS A 73 21.90 -11.98 21.26
C LYS A 73 21.26 -12.92 22.26
N TRP A 74 19.94 -13.12 22.17
CA TRP A 74 19.23 -14.01 23.09
C TRP A 74 19.60 -15.48 22.90
N VAL A 75 19.78 -15.93 21.65
CA VAL A 75 20.21 -17.30 21.33
C VAL A 75 21.59 -17.62 21.90
N ILE A 76 22.55 -16.69 21.78
CA ILE A 76 23.88 -16.86 22.40
C ILE A 76 23.76 -16.85 23.92
N GLY A 77 22.99 -15.91 24.49
CA GLY A 77 22.78 -15.81 25.93
C GLY A 77 22.19 -17.09 26.54
N THR A 78 21.18 -17.67 25.89
CA THR A 78 20.54 -18.90 26.36
C THR A 78 21.44 -20.11 26.22
N MET A 79 22.22 -20.22 25.13
CA MET A 79 23.21 -21.28 24.96
C MET A 79 24.28 -21.26 26.06
N VAL A 80 24.82 -20.08 26.37
CA VAL A 80 25.83 -19.92 27.43
C VAL A 80 25.22 -20.26 28.80
N ALA A 81 24.01 -19.76 29.09
CA ALA A 81 23.32 -20.04 30.34
C ALA A 81 23.04 -21.54 30.52
N GLN A 82 22.54 -22.22 29.47
CA GLN A 82 22.26 -23.65 29.51
C GLN A 82 23.55 -24.47 29.69
N THR A 83 24.64 -24.09 29.02
CA THR A 83 25.94 -24.76 29.17
C THR A 83 26.47 -24.62 30.60
N ALA A 84 26.40 -23.42 31.18
CA ALA A 84 26.82 -23.17 32.56
C ALA A 84 25.98 -23.99 33.57
N LEU A 85 24.66 -24.07 33.36
CA LEU A 85 23.77 -24.89 34.18
C LEU A 85 24.14 -26.38 34.12
N ILE A 86 24.40 -26.93 32.92
CA ILE A 86 24.79 -28.33 32.74
C ILE A 86 26.10 -28.62 33.50
N VAL A 87 27.10 -27.73 33.39
CA VAL A 87 28.38 -27.88 34.10
C VAL A 87 28.19 -27.82 35.62
N ALA A 88 27.37 -26.90 36.13
CA ALA A 88 27.08 -26.79 37.55
C ALA A 88 26.42 -28.06 38.10
N VAL A 89 25.45 -28.62 37.37
CA VAL A 89 24.80 -29.90 37.72
C VAL A 89 25.81 -31.05 37.75
N MET A 90 26.69 -31.15 36.74
CA MET A 90 27.73 -32.19 36.73
C MET A 90 28.72 -32.08 37.89
N ALA A 91 29.08 -30.85 38.30
CA ALA A 91 29.96 -30.62 39.44
C ALA A 91 29.32 -30.97 40.78
N PHE A 92 28.00 -30.76 40.92
CA PHE A 92 27.26 -31.08 42.15
C PHE A 92 26.95 -32.58 42.30
N LEU A 93 26.83 -33.31 41.19
CA LEU A 93 26.55 -34.76 41.18
C LEU A 93 27.83 -35.63 41.30
N LYS A 94 29.00 -35.02 41.44
CA LYS A 94 30.31 -35.69 41.55
C LYS A 94 30.81 -35.63 42.99
#